data_AF-A0A6S7JNP6-F1
#
_entry.id   AF-A0A6S7JNP6-F1
#
_cell.length_a   1.000
_cell.length_b   1.000
_cell.length_c   1.000
_cell.angle_alpha   90.00
_cell.angle_beta   90.00
_cell.angle_gamma   90.00
#
_symmetry.space_group_name_H-M   'P 1'
#
loop_
_entity.id
_entity.type
_entity.pdbx_description
1 polymer ?
#
loop_
_entity_poly.entity_id
_entity_poly.type
_entity_poly.pdbx_seq_one_letter_code
_entity_poly.pdbx_strand_id
1 'polypeptide(L)'
;MDTSVKPCDDFYQYSCGGFVKQNYIPDDENSLQSFNLVGIEVQNHLRGLLEDNGLKKNHSEFPNSAVSKAFNFYSSCMNISHIEKAGQVPIGKLVENFGSSPMLQENWTQTNWNLERTLGRVMGNLGLGVLVALDVSTSLFNTSHRSLG
;
A
#
# COMPACT_ATOMS: atom_id res chain seq x y z
N MET A 1 29.61 11.61 7.21
CA MET A 1 31.03 11.34 6.89
C MET A 1 31.76 10.91 8.15
N ASP A 2 32.67 9.94 8.03
CA ASP A 2 33.65 9.49 9.02
C ASP A 2 35.06 9.72 8.47
N THR A 3 35.65 10.87 8.79
CA THR A 3 36.96 11.28 8.26
C THR A 3 38.14 10.53 8.86
N SER A 4 37.90 9.62 9.80
CA SER A 4 38.95 8.76 10.38
C SER A 4 39.37 7.62 9.44
N VAL A 5 38.54 7.28 8.46
CA VAL A 5 38.82 6.26 7.44
C VAL A 5 39.32 6.92 6.17
N LYS A 6 40.27 6.31 5.46
CA LYS A 6 40.72 6.85 4.18
C LYS A 6 39.72 6.48 3.07
N PRO A 7 39.33 7.42 2.20
CA PRO A 7 38.37 7.15 1.13
C PRO A 7 38.83 6.10 0.12
N CYS A 8 40.16 5.92 -0.06
CA CYS A 8 40.72 4.91 -0.94
C CYS A 8 40.66 3.48 -0.37
N ASP A 9 40.50 3.35 0.95
CA ASP A 9 40.44 2.05 1.62
C ASP A 9 38.99 1.57 1.77
N ASP A 10 38.10 2.46 2.23
CA ASP A 10 36.65 2.22 2.29
C ASP A 10 35.89 3.53 2.09
N PHE A 11 35.43 3.76 0.86
CA PHE A 11 34.69 4.95 0.49
C PHE A 11 33.30 5.02 1.15
N TYR A 12 32.67 3.87 1.40
CA TYR A 12 31.35 3.83 2.04
C TYR A 12 31.46 4.25 3.50
N GLN A 13 32.38 3.66 4.26
CA GLN A 13 32.59 4.06 5.65
C GLN A 13 33.04 5.52 5.74
N TYR A 14 33.93 5.99 4.85
CA TYR A 14 34.31 7.41 4.81
C TYR A 14 33.10 8.32 4.60
N SER A 15 32.29 8.10 3.56
CA SER A 15 31.17 8.99 3.22
C SER A 15 29.97 8.85 4.18
N CYS A 16 29.57 7.62 4.49
CA CYS A 16 28.34 7.27 5.21
C CYS A 16 28.56 6.89 6.68
N GLY A 17 29.78 6.59 7.14
CA GLY A 17 30.04 6.07 8.49
C GLY A 17 29.54 6.98 9.62
N GLY A 18 29.53 8.30 9.42
CA GLY A 18 28.90 9.24 10.35
C GLY A 18 27.38 9.05 10.49
N PHE A 19 26.68 8.78 9.38
CA PHE A 19 25.24 8.49 9.38
C PHE A 19 24.95 7.18 10.13
N VAL A 20 25.73 6.14 9.85
CA VAL A 20 25.61 4.83 10.50
C VAL A 20 25.82 4.92 12.02
N LYS A 21 26.75 5.76 12.48
CA LYS A 21 26.99 5.98 13.92
C LYS A 21 25.87 6.77 14.61
N GLN A 22 25.18 7.65 13.88
CA GLN A 22 24.19 8.58 14.45
C GLN A 22 22.75 8.06 14.38
N ASN A 23 22.48 7.08 13.52
CA ASN A 23 21.14 6.60 13.27
C ASN A 23 21.06 5.10 13.56
N TYR A 24 19.97 4.68 14.20
CA TYR A 24 19.62 3.29 14.39
C TYR A 24 18.41 2.96 13.51
N ILE A 25 18.27 1.70 13.11
CA ILE A 25 17.07 1.24 12.41
C ILE A 25 15.93 1.22 13.42
N PRO A 26 14.84 1.98 13.23
CA PRO A 26 13.67 1.96 14.11
C PRO A 26 13.02 0.57 14.20
N ASP A 27 12.29 0.31 15.28
CA ASP A 27 11.65 -1.01 15.52
C ASP A 27 10.59 -1.39 14.46
N ASP A 28 10.01 -0.39 13.79
CA ASP A 28 9.01 -0.54 12.74
C ASP A 28 9.61 -0.61 11.32
N GLU A 29 10.94 -0.56 11.19
CA GLU A 29 11.65 -0.54 9.92
C GLU A 29 12.66 -1.69 9.81
N ASN A 30 12.84 -2.22 8.60
CA ASN A 30 13.82 -3.28 8.34
C ASN A 30 15.18 -2.72 7.88
N SER A 31 15.21 -1.45 7.45
CA SER A 31 16.42 -0.80 6.95
C SER A 31 16.27 0.72 7.05
N LEU A 32 17.40 1.42 7.24
CA LEU A 32 17.40 2.88 7.25
C LEU A 32 18.47 3.43 6.31
N GLN A 33 18.02 4.24 5.35
CA GLN A 33 18.85 5.01 4.44
C GLN A 33 18.46 6.49 4.52
N SER A 34 19.28 7.37 3.96
CA SER A 34 18.98 8.81 3.90
C SER A 34 17.66 9.11 3.19
N PHE A 35 17.27 8.32 2.18
CA PHE A 35 16.00 8.50 1.47
C PHE A 35 14.78 8.16 2.34
N ASN A 36 14.90 7.22 3.29
CA ASN A 36 13.82 6.92 4.23
C ASN A 36 13.47 8.15 5.07
N LEU A 37 14.49 8.91 5.53
CA LEU A 37 14.26 10.12 6.33
C LEU A 37 13.45 11.17 5.57
N VAL A 38 13.73 11.34 4.28
CA VAL A 38 12.96 12.23 3.40
C VAL A 38 11.52 11.70 3.24
N GLY A 39 11.35 10.39 3.05
CA GLY A 39 10.03 9.75 2.98
C GLY A 39 9.20 9.98 4.23
N ILE A 40 9.79 9.80 5.41
CA ILE A 40 9.17 10.03 6.71
C ILE A 40 8.76 11.50 6.86
N GLU A 41 9.63 12.43 6.48
CA GLU A 41 9.31 13.87 6.52
C GLU A 41 8.11 14.19 5.62
N VAL A 42 8.08 13.67 4.38
CA VAL A 42 6.95 13.86 3.45
C VAL A 42 5.67 13.27 4.04
N GLN A 43 5.72 12.06 4.61
CA GLN A 43 4.56 11.44 5.24
C GLN A 43 4.04 12.26 6.43
N ASN A 44 4.92 12.81 7.25
CA ASN A 44 4.54 13.68 8.38
C ASN A 44 3.85 14.97 7.89
N HIS A 45 4.36 15.58 6.82
CA HIS A 45 3.71 16.75 6.21
C HIS A 45 2.33 16.39 5.64
N LEU A 46 2.23 15.28 4.90
CA LEU A 46 0.96 14.80 4.35
C LEU A 46 -0.06 14.50 5.46
N ARG A 47 0.38 13.87 6.56
CA ARG A 47 -0.44 13.64 7.74
C ARG A 47 -0.97 14.96 8.31
N GLY A 48 -0.10 15.95 8.50
CA GLY A 48 -0.51 17.27 8.98
C GLY A 48 -1.57 17.93 8.10
N LEU A 49 -1.43 17.83 6.77
CA LEU A 49 -2.42 18.33 5.82
C LEU A 49 -3.76 17.59 5.90
N LEU A 50 -3.74 16.26 6.06
CA LEU A 50 -4.95 15.43 6.12
C LEU A 50 -5.67 15.50 7.48
N GLU A 51 -4.97 15.88 8.54
CA GLU A 51 -5.52 16.09 9.89
C GLU A 51 -6.00 17.54 10.13
N ASP A 52 -5.67 18.49 9.24
CA ASP A 52 -6.11 19.87 9.34
C ASP A 52 -7.63 20.01 9.04
N ASN A 53 -8.39 20.27 10.10
CA ASN A 53 -9.84 20.45 10.02
C ASN A 53 -10.26 21.71 9.26
N GLY A 54 -9.43 22.76 9.24
CA GLY A 54 -9.65 23.97 8.45
C GLY A 54 -9.57 23.68 6.96
N LEU A 55 -8.53 22.97 6.53
CA LEU A 55 -8.40 22.51 5.13
C LEU A 55 -9.55 21.59 4.74
N LYS A 56 -9.90 20.61 5.60
CA LYS A 56 -11.04 19.72 5.36
C LYS A 56 -12.34 20.50 5.18
N LYS A 57 -12.59 21.51 6.03
CA LYS A 57 -13.79 22.36 5.95
C LYS A 57 -13.83 23.16 4.64
N ASN A 58 -12.70 23.72 4.21
CA ASN A 58 -12.60 24.48 2.97
C ASN A 58 -12.95 23.64 1.72
N HIS A 59 -12.69 22.33 1.76
CA HIS A 59 -13.02 21.42 0.66
C HIS A 59 -14.38 20.71 0.83
N SER A 60 -15.15 21.04 1.88
CA SER A 60 -16.43 20.39 2.16
C SER A 60 -17.55 20.78 1.18
N GLU A 61 -17.40 21.89 0.46
CA GLU A 61 -18.37 22.33 -0.57
C GLU A 61 -18.48 21.33 -1.74
N PHE A 62 -17.41 20.60 -2.05
CA PHE A 62 -17.36 19.61 -3.13
C PHE A 62 -17.09 18.21 -2.58
N PRO A 63 -18.08 17.53 -1.99
CA PRO A 63 -17.88 16.26 -1.28
C PRO A 63 -17.35 15.13 -2.17
N ASN A 64 -17.57 15.21 -3.49
CA ASN A 64 -17.10 14.23 -4.46
C ASN A 64 -15.74 14.56 -5.10
N SER A 65 -15.11 15.67 -4.70
CA SER A 65 -13.79 16.06 -5.20
C SER A 65 -12.72 15.03 -4.80
N ALA A 66 -11.62 14.98 -5.56
CA ALA A 66 -10.49 14.12 -5.24
C ALA A 66 -9.92 14.42 -3.83
N VAL A 67 -9.86 15.70 -3.46
CA VAL A 67 -9.37 16.15 -2.16
C VAL A 67 -10.29 15.68 -1.02
N SER A 68 -11.61 15.86 -1.16
CA SER A 68 -12.57 15.42 -0.16
C SER A 68 -12.58 13.90 0.02
N LYS A 69 -12.40 13.14 -1.08
CA LYS A 69 -12.22 11.69 -1.02
C LYS A 69 -10.94 11.31 -0.28
N ALA A 70 -9.82 12.00 -0.49
CA ALA A 70 -8.58 11.76 0.24
C ALA A 70 -8.74 11.98 1.75
N PHE A 71 -9.36 13.10 2.17
CA PHE A 71 -9.67 13.35 3.58
C PHE A 71 -10.57 12.27 4.20
N ASN A 72 -11.62 11.86 3.49
CA ASN A 72 -12.54 10.84 3.97
C ASN A 72 -11.87 9.46 4.06
N PHE A 73 -11.06 9.11 3.06
CA PHE A 73 -10.29 7.88 3.05
C PHE A 73 -9.31 7.84 4.23
N TYR A 74 -8.52 8.90 4.42
CA TYR A 74 -7.64 9.04 5.58
C TYR A 74 -8.40 8.89 6.91
N SER A 75 -9.51 9.62 7.06
CA SER A 75 -10.35 9.57 8.28
C SER A 75 -10.90 8.15 8.55
N SER A 76 -11.22 7.39 7.50
CA SER A 76 -11.68 6.00 7.64
C SER A 76 -10.59 5.06 8.09
N CYS A 77 -9.34 5.25 7.63
CA CYS A 77 -8.18 4.47 8.02
C CYS A 77 -7.79 4.74 9.49
N MET A 78 -7.84 6.01 9.92
CA MET A 78 -7.44 6.39 11.28
C MET A 78 -8.48 6.04 12.36
N ASN A 79 -9.70 5.62 11.99
CA ASN A 79 -10.75 5.27 12.94
C ASN A 79 -10.64 3.82 13.41
N ILE A 80 -9.63 3.54 14.23
CA ILE A 80 -9.34 2.21 14.77
C ILE A 80 -10.54 1.62 15.51
N SER A 81 -11.26 2.41 16.31
CA SER A 81 -12.45 1.95 17.03
C SER A 81 -13.54 1.40 16.11
N HIS A 82 -13.73 2.01 14.93
CA HIS A 82 -14.67 1.50 13.93
C HIS A 82 -14.17 0.21 13.27
N ILE A 83 -12.87 0.13 12.99
CA ILE A 83 -12.23 -1.06 12.42
C ILE A 83 -12.35 -2.25 13.37
N GLU A 84 -11.99 -2.07 14.64
CA GLU A 84 -12.09 -3.11 15.69
C GLU A 84 -13.54 -3.55 15.90
N LYS A 85 -14.49 -2.62 15.89
CA LYS A 85 -15.92 -2.94 16.00
C LYS A 85 -16.43 -3.75 14.80
N ALA A 86 -15.91 -3.50 13.59
CA ALA A 86 -16.27 -4.26 12.39
C ALA A 86 -15.67 -5.68 12.41
N GLY A 87 -14.50 -5.85 13.02
CA GLY A 87 -13.80 -7.12 13.13
C GLY A 87 -13.59 -7.80 11.77
N GLN A 88 -13.73 -9.13 11.73
CA GLN A 88 -13.54 -9.95 10.54
C GLN A 88 -14.74 -9.93 9.56
N VAL A 89 -15.83 -9.24 9.88
CA VAL A 89 -17.06 -9.27 9.07
C VAL A 89 -16.82 -8.78 7.63
N PRO A 90 -16.10 -7.66 7.37
CA PRO A 90 -15.89 -7.17 6.00
C PRO A 90 -15.11 -8.17 5.14
N ILE A 91 -14.06 -8.78 5.69
CA ILE A 91 -13.25 -9.76 4.94
C ILE A 91 -14.01 -11.06 4.72
N GLY A 92 -14.82 -11.52 5.67
CA GLY A 92 -15.69 -12.69 5.50
C GLY A 92 -16.67 -12.52 4.34
N LYS A 93 -17.37 -11.39 4.29
CA LYS A 93 -18.27 -11.04 3.17
C LYS A 93 -17.54 -10.96 1.84
N LEU A 94 -16.30 -10.44 1.84
CA LEU A 94 -15.49 -10.40 0.63
C LEU A 94 -15.21 -11.82 0.13
N VAL A 95 -14.76 -12.72 1.00
CA VAL A 95 -14.46 -14.11 0.62
C VAL A 95 -15.72 -14.84 0.12
N GLU A 96 -16.86 -14.64 0.79
CA GLU A 96 -18.16 -15.18 0.34
C GLU A 96 -18.52 -14.73 -1.08
N ASN A 97 -18.32 -13.44 -1.39
CA ASN A 97 -18.62 -12.88 -2.71
C ASN A 97 -17.82 -13.49 -3.86
N PHE A 98 -16.64 -14.06 -3.59
CA PHE A 98 -15.75 -14.68 -4.58
C PHE A 98 -15.82 -16.23 -4.61
N GLY A 99 -16.85 -16.83 -4.01
CA GLY A 99 -17.09 -18.28 -4.11
C GLY A 99 -16.66 -19.07 -2.89
N SER A 100 -16.41 -18.38 -1.78
CA SER A 100 -16.13 -18.95 -0.46
C SER A 100 -14.85 -19.79 -0.42
N SER A 101 -14.39 -20.11 0.80
CA SER A 101 -13.19 -20.93 1.02
C SER A 101 -13.56 -22.22 1.74
N PRO A 102 -13.02 -23.38 1.34
CA PRO A 102 -13.22 -24.64 2.07
C PRO A 102 -12.69 -24.58 3.50
N MET A 103 -11.78 -23.64 3.83
CA MET A 103 -11.34 -23.41 5.21
C MET A 103 -12.38 -22.66 6.06
N LEU A 104 -13.30 -21.92 5.44
CA LEU A 104 -14.23 -21.03 6.15
C LEU A 104 -15.68 -21.54 6.12
N GLN A 105 -16.00 -22.50 5.26
CA GLN A 105 -17.37 -23.01 5.09
C GLN A 105 -17.41 -24.54 5.01
N GLU A 106 -18.17 -25.16 5.90
CA GLU A 106 -18.33 -26.63 5.97
C GLU A 106 -19.09 -27.21 4.78
N ASN A 107 -19.98 -26.43 4.16
CA ASN A 107 -20.80 -26.84 3.03
C ASN A 107 -20.19 -26.47 1.67
N TRP A 108 -18.91 -26.10 1.63
CA TRP A 108 -18.23 -25.79 0.39
C TRP A 108 -18.14 -27.04 -0.49
N THR A 109 -18.55 -26.94 -1.75
CA THR A 109 -18.48 -28.04 -2.72
C THR A 109 -17.73 -27.62 -3.97
N GLN A 110 -16.95 -28.56 -4.52
CA GLN A 110 -16.19 -28.33 -5.75
C GLN A 110 -17.09 -27.97 -6.94
N THR A 111 -18.34 -28.44 -6.95
CA THR A 111 -19.29 -28.18 -8.06
C THR A 111 -19.78 -26.75 -8.12
N ASN A 112 -19.78 -26.03 -7.00
CA ASN A 112 -20.25 -24.65 -6.92
C ASN A 112 -19.14 -23.63 -7.19
N TRP A 113 -17.91 -24.11 -7.40
CA TRP A 113 -16.72 -23.27 -7.54
C TRP A 113 -16.03 -23.48 -8.88
N ASN A 114 -15.74 -22.38 -9.58
CA ASN A 114 -15.02 -22.39 -10.85
C ASN A 114 -13.77 -21.54 -10.73
N LEU A 115 -12.60 -22.16 -10.96
CA LEU A 115 -11.30 -21.54 -10.78
C LEU A 115 -11.13 -20.33 -11.70
N GLU A 116 -11.39 -20.50 -12.99
CA GLU A 116 -11.14 -19.48 -14.02
C GLU A 116 -11.98 -18.23 -13.77
N ARG A 117 -13.27 -18.41 -13.49
CA ARG A 117 -14.17 -17.31 -13.13
C ARG A 117 -13.76 -16.64 -11.83
N THR A 118 -13.37 -17.41 -10.82
CA THR A 118 -12.95 -16.85 -9.54
C THR A 118 -11.69 -16.02 -9.69
N LEU A 119 -10.66 -16.55 -10.37
CA LEU A 119 -9.43 -15.83 -10.68
C LEU A 119 -9.70 -14.57 -11.49
N GLY A 120 -10.52 -14.67 -12.55
CA GLY A 120 -10.89 -13.52 -13.38
C GLY A 120 -11.64 -12.44 -12.60
N ARG A 121 -12.54 -12.83 -11.68
CA ARG A 121 -13.24 -11.88 -10.81
C ARG A 121 -12.31 -11.26 -9.77
N VAL A 122 -11.46 -12.04 -9.11
CA VAL A 122 -10.49 -11.55 -8.12
C VAL A 122 -9.53 -10.55 -8.78
N MET A 123 -8.99 -10.89 -9.95
CA MET A 123 -8.13 -9.99 -10.70
C MET A 123 -8.89 -8.74 -11.19
N GLY A 124 -10.08 -8.90 -11.80
CA GLY A 124 -10.83 -7.79 -12.38
C GLY A 124 -11.44 -6.83 -11.36
N ASN A 125 -11.75 -7.29 -10.14
CA ASN A 125 -12.38 -6.46 -9.11
C ASN A 125 -11.41 -6.02 -8.01
N LEU A 126 -10.39 -6.82 -7.69
CA LEU A 126 -9.44 -6.55 -6.61
C LEU A 126 -8.02 -6.24 -7.11
N GLY A 127 -7.73 -6.47 -8.39
CA GLY A 127 -6.38 -6.29 -8.94
C GLY A 127 -5.36 -7.34 -8.46
N LEU A 128 -5.82 -8.44 -7.86
CA LEU A 128 -4.95 -9.46 -7.27
C LEU A 128 -4.65 -10.58 -8.28
N GLY A 129 -3.39 -10.70 -8.70
CA GLY A 129 -2.88 -11.83 -9.51
C GLY A 129 -2.42 -12.98 -8.62
N VAL A 130 -3.24 -14.01 -8.44
CA VAL A 130 -2.96 -15.12 -7.51
C VAL A 130 -2.15 -16.25 -8.15
N LEU A 131 -2.60 -16.77 -9.30
CA LEU A 131 -1.93 -17.87 -10.03
C LEU A 131 -1.30 -17.40 -11.33
N VAL A 132 -2.05 -16.57 -12.05
CA VAL A 132 -1.56 -15.85 -13.22
C VAL A 132 -1.70 -14.38 -12.88
N ALA A 133 -0.61 -13.64 -12.97
CA ALA A 133 -0.67 -12.18 -12.97
C ALA A 133 -0.90 -11.74 -14.41
N LEU A 134 -1.90 -10.88 -14.62
CA LEU A 134 -2.10 -10.22 -15.90
C LEU A 134 -2.17 -8.72 -15.61
N ASP A 135 -1.48 -7.96 -16.44
CA ASP A 135 -1.62 -6.51 -16.48
C ASP A 135 -1.86 -6.02 -17.90
N VAL A 136 -2.21 -4.74 -18.00
CA VAL A 136 -2.29 -4.05 -19.27
C VAL A 136 -1.21 -2.99 -19.28
N SER A 137 -0.15 -3.26 -20.03
CA SER A 137 1.01 -2.40 -20.16
C SER A 137 1.18 -1.89 -21.60
N THR A 138 2.07 -0.92 -21.76
CA THR A 138 2.44 -0.40 -23.08
C THR A 138 3.13 -1.50 -23.88
N SER A 139 2.71 -1.70 -25.14
CA SER A 139 3.36 -2.70 -25.99
C SER A 139 4.82 -2.35 -26.24
N LEU A 140 5.70 -3.34 -26.05
CA LEU A 140 7.14 -3.22 -26.32
C LEU A 140 7.45 -2.94 -27.79
N PHE A 141 6.56 -3.35 -28.70
CA PHE A 141 6.73 -3.20 -30.15
C PHE A 141 6.02 -1.97 -30.71
N ASN A 142 5.05 -1.41 -29.97
CA ASN A 142 4.32 -0.22 -30.39
C ASN A 142 3.76 0.54 -29.18
N THR A 143 4.40 1.64 -28.80
CA THR A 143 4.06 2.40 -27.60
C THR A 143 2.71 3.13 -27.66
N SER A 144 2.09 3.21 -28.84
CA SER A 144 0.73 3.73 -29.01
C SER A 144 -0.36 2.70 -28.68
N HIS A 145 0.00 1.43 -28.50
CA HIS A 145 -0.92 0.33 -28.18
C HIS A 145 -0.66 -0.21 -26.77
N ARG A 146 -1.69 -0.86 -26.22
CA ARG A 146 -1.60 -1.65 -25.00
C ARG A 146 -1.58 -3.13 -25.33
N SER A 147 -0.89 -3.91 -24.50
CA SER A 147 -0.83 -5.37 -24.58
C SER A 147 -1.10 -5.98 -23.21
N LEU A 148 -1.57 -7.22 -23.19
CA LEU A 148 -1.62 -8.03 -21.98
C LEU A 148 -0.20 -8.51 -21.67
N GLY A 149 0.25 -8.24 -20.44
CA GLY A 149 1.50 -8.75 -19.84
C GLY A 149 1.26 -9.97 -18.97
#